data_AF-A0A8B6C6Y4-F1
#
_entry.id   AF-A0A8B6C6Y4-F1
#
_cell.length_a   1.000
_cell.length_b   1.000
_cell.length_c   1.000
_cell.angle_alpha   90.00
_cell.angle_beta   90.00
_cell.angle_gamma   90.00
#
_symmetry.space_group_name_H-M   'P 1'
#
loop_
_entity.id
_entity.type
_entity.pdbx_description
1 polymer ?
#
loop_
_entity_poly.entity_id
_entity_poly.type
_entity_poly.pdbx_seq_one_letter_code
_entity_poly.pdbx_strand_id
1 'polypeptide(L)'
;MCSVGVAYNAKIGGVRMLDGDVTDSVEATSLSLNQQHIQIYSASWGPDDDGRTVDGPATLARKAFFDGITKGRGGLGSIYVWASGNGGRDGDSCNCDGYTNSIHTLSISSATEYGNIPWYSEACSSTLATTYSSGSGGEKQIVTTDLRKTCTETHTGTSASAPLAAGLVALALEANPGLTWRDMQHIVVHTAKKANLKADDWIVNGVNRSVSHSFGYGLMDAGAMVRLARNWTKVPEQHICEIRSRDVDKPIPMNGKITVYLDTDGCEGTLDHVKYLEHIQARITLTASRRGEIQIFLISPMGTRSTLLARRAHDNSREGFNNWAFMTTHSWGETAKGTWILEIENGASSSQLKQWSLVMRGTLTHPQKKNDSTPSYMPIQQPFKCAGITNNGVCIECKPGFYRYGEGCVPNCPDHYYGEMETVLVGNGGNTSSSRSSSSSSYNRHGVCKKCNAACKTCKGPYVTDCYQCSNGYEVRDGQCHKKPLMNFLDPDMLSFFVWVIILCTSLILLFGVVFIVLQARDHRILCWKEKRHYDDSKGKYNGITVNLSAGQESSDTEHIEHVLQNRHTTNLNTCNIYHNNYTHQHA
;
A
#
# COMPACT_ATOMS: atom_id res chain seq x y z
N MET A 1 18.00 -2.26 -33.17
CA MET A 1 18.36 -2.65 -31.79
C MET A 1 19.22 -1.52 -31.23
N CYS A 2 19.12 -1.20 -29.94
CA CYS A 2 19.68 0.05 -29.41
C CYS A 2 20.63 -0.19 -28.23
N SER A 3 20.10 -0.16 -27.00
CA SER A 3 20.80 -0.48 -25.75
C SER A 3 20.01 -1.57 -24.99
N VAL A 4 20.43 -1.88 -23.77
CA VAL A 4 19.72 -2.79 -22.85
C VAL A 4 18.99 -2.01 -21.75
N GLY A 5 17.77 -2.44 -21.42
CA GLY A 5 17.06 -1.92 -20.24
C GLY A 5 17.58 -2.55 -18.94
N VAL A 6 17.42 -1.84 -17.81
CA VAL A 6 17.83 -2.31 -16.47
C VAL A 6 17.24 -3.69 -16.15
N ALA A 7 15.96 -3.90 -16.45
CA ALA A 7 15.27 -5.19 -16.36
C ALA A 7 14.89 -5.68 -17.78
N TYR A 8 15.88 -5.98 -18.61
CA TYR A 8 15.70 -6.30 -20.05
C TYR A 8 14.79 -7.51 -20.36
N ASN A 9 14.55 -8.41 -19.40
CA ASN A 9 13.61 -9.53 -19.52
C ASN A 9 12.18 -9.21 -19.03
N ALA A 10 11.95 -8.03 -18.45
CA ALA A 10 10.63 -7.64 -17.94
C ALA A 10 9.65 -7.32 -19.09
N LYS A 11 8.36 -7.55 -18.85
CA LYS A 11 7.29 -7.12 -19.75
C LYS A 11 7.05 -5.62 -19.55
N ILE A 12 7.11 -4.84 -20.63
CA ILE A 12 6.82 -3.40 -20.63
C ILE A 12 5.54 -3.11 -21.43
N GLY A 13 4.80 -2.09 -21.00
CA GLY A 13 3.66 -1.52 -21.68
C GLY A 13 3.61 -0.01 -21.44
N GLY A 14 2.73 0.71 -22.14
CA GLY A 14 2.61 2.16 -22.02
C GLY A 14 1.15 2.62 -22.00
N VAL A 15 0.89 3.71 -21.28
CA VAL A 15 -0.43 4.36 -21.20
C VAL A 15 -0.30 5.75 -21.80
N ARG A 16 -0.90 5.96 -22.99
CA ARG A 16 -0.92 7.27 -23.66
C ARG A 16 -2.00 8.15 -23.03
N MET A 17 -1.61 8.93 -22.02
CA MET A 17 -2.53 9.80 -21.26
C MET A 17 -2.11 11.28 -21.18
N LEU A 18 -0.91 11.66 -21.65
CA LEU A 18 -0.42 13.06 -21.72
C LEU A 18 -0.59 13.72 -23.10
N ASP A 19 -1.22 13.04 -24.05
CA ASP A 19 -1.32 13.45 -25.46
C ASP A 19 -2.78 13.86 -25.76
N GLY A 20 -3.21 14.91 -25.05
CA GLY A 20 -4.58 15.41 -24.91
C GLY A 20 -4.81 16.03 -23.51
N ASP A 21 -6.04 16.49 -23.24
CA ASP A 21 -6.39 17.12 -21.95
C ASP A 21 -6.30 16.13 -20.78
N VAL A 22 -5.38 16.39 -19.84
CA VAL A 22 -5.22 15.60 -18.62
C VAL A 22 -6.24 16.04 -17.59
N THR A 23 -7.02 15.10 -17.06
CA THR A 23 -8.04 15.37 -16.02
C THR A 23 -7.99 14.29 -14.94
N ASP A 24 -8.54 14.58 -13.75
CA ASP A 24 -8.65 13.65 -12.61
C ASP A 24 -9.18 12.26 -13.02
N SER A 25 -10.08 12.17 -14.00
CA SER A 25 -10.59 10.89 -14.51
C SER A 25 -9.62 10.14 -15.43
N VAL A 26 -8.86 10.86 -16.26
CA VAL A 26 -7.80 10.31 -17.14
C VAL A 26 -6.64 9.79 -16.28
N GLU A 27 -6.21 10.55 -15.29
CA GLU A 27 -5.19 10.15 -14.33
C GLU A 27 -5.63 8.93 -13.52
N ALA A 28 -6.82 8.98 -12.91
CA ALA A 28 -7.33 7.88 -12.09
C ALA A 28 -7.45 6.58 -12.89
N THR A 29 -7.94 6.66 -14.13
CA THR A 29 -8.03 5.50 -15.03
C THR A 29 -6.64 4.96 -15.39
N SER A 30 -5.65 5.84 -15.58
CA SER A 30 -4.27 5.44 -15.88
C SER A 30 -3.56 4.81 -14.68
N LEU A 31 -3.73 5.37 -13.48
CA LEU A 31 -3.21 4.86 -12.20
C LEU A 31 -3.91 3.57 -11.73
N SER A 32 -5.10 3.26 -12.25
CA SER A 32 -5.87 2.06 -11.95
C SER A 32 -5.92 1.01 -13.07
N LEU A 33 -5.27 1.27 -14.21
CA LEU A 33 -5.22 0.33 -15.33
C LEU A 33 -4.62 -1.01 -14.87
N ASN A 34 -5.41 -2.08 -14.94
CA ASN A 34 -4.98 -3.47 -14.79
C ASN A 34 -4.10 -3.75 -13.54
N GLN A 35 -4.46 -3.19 -12.37
CA GLN A 35 -3.71 -3.28 -11.11
C GLN A 35 -3.39 -4.71 -10.59
N GLN A 36 -3.99 -5.77 -11.15
CA GLN A 36 -3.65 -7.16 -10.83
C GLN A 36 -2.59 -7.76 -11.78
N HIS A 37 -2.34 -7.11 -12.91
CA HIS A 37 -1.33 -7.49 -13.90
C HIS A 37 -0.09 -6.60 -13.79
N ILE A 38 -0.29 -5.28 -13.84
CA ILE A 38 0.79 -4.29 -13.76
C ILE A 38 1.35 -4.28 -12.33
N GLN A 39 2.65 -4.47 -12.20
CA GLN A 39 3.34 -4.49 -10.92
C GLN A 39 3.84 -3.09 -10.51
N ILE A 40 4.34 -2.34 -11.49
CA ILE A 40 5.03 -1.06 -11.31
C ILE A 40 4.48 -0.08 -12.34
N TYR A 41 4.16 1.12 -11.87
CA TYR A 41 3.81 2.28 -12.69
C TYR A 41 4.98 3.26 -12.59
N SER A 42 5.49 3.75 -13.72
CA SER A 42 6.54 4.78 -13.76
C SER A 42 5.95 6.05 -14.36
N ALA A 43 6.08 7.16 -13.66
CA ALA A 43 5.54 8.46 -14.08
C ALA A 43 6.52 9.60 -13.81
N SER A 44 6.30 10.70 -14.53
CA SER A 44 7.11 11.92 -14.47
C SER A 44 6.27 13.12 -14.94
N TRP A 45 5.06 13.20 -14.39
CA TRP A 45 4.07 14.25 -14.66
C TRP A 45 3.46 14.67 -13.32
N GLY A 46 2.97 15.91 -13.27
CA GLY A 46 2.47 16.56 -12.07
C GLY A 46 1.98 17.97 -12.45
N PRO A 47 2.02 18.94 -11.52
CA PRO A 47 1.82 20.36 -11.82
C PRO A 47 2.94 20.93 -12.70
N ASP A 48 2.82 22.20 -13.09
CA ASP A 48 3.90 22.91 -13.78
C ASP A 48 5.10 23.13 -12.84
N ASP A 49 6.29 22.70 -13.28
CA ASP A 49 7.60 22.85 -12.62
C ASP A 49 8.10 24.34 -12.56
N ASP A 50 7.23 25.30 -12.24
CA ASP A 50 7.40 26.75 -12.54
C ASP A 50 7.94 27.63 -11.38
N GLY A 51 8.15 27.05 -10.21
CA GLY A 51 8.56 27.76 -8.99
C GLY A 51 7.41 28.44 -8.23
N ARG A 52 6.14 28.14 -8.55
CA ARG A 52 4.96 28.92 -8.07
C ARG A 52 3.74 28.05 -7.80
N THR A 53 3.55 27.02 -8.59
CA THR A 53 2.38 26.13 -8.54
C THR A 53 2.35 25.34 -7.23
N VAL A 54 1.17 25.02 -6.72
CA VAL A 54 0.96 24.11 -5.58
C VAL A 54 -0.32 23.34 -5.90
N ASP A 55 -0.17 22.14 -6.43
CA ASP A 55 -1.31 21.30 -6.83
C ASP A 55 -0.92 19.81 -6.77
N GLY A 56 -1.88 18.92 -6.94
CA GLY A 56 -1.65 17.49 -6.79
C GLY A 56 -2.86 16.64 -7.18
N PRO A 57 -2.82 15.32 -6.90
CA PRO A 57 -3.87 14.42 -7.31
C PRO A 57 -5.22 14.85 -6.74
N ALA A 58 -6.18 15.05 -7.64
CA ALA A 58 -7.55 15.36 -7.30
C ALA A 58 -8.27 14.11 -6.71
N THR A 59 -9.60 14.09 -6.69
CA THR A 59 -10.35 13.13 -5.86
C THR A 59 -10.33 11.72 -6.41
N LEU A 60 -10.40 11.55 -7.73
CA LEU A 60 -10.31 10.25 -8.37
C LEU A 60 -8.87 9.73 -8.39
N ALA A 61 -7.88 10.59 -8.66
CA ALA A 61 -6.46 10.23 -8.66
C ALA A 61 -5.96 9.79 -7.27
N ARG A 62 -6.31 10.52 -6.19
CA ARG A 62 -6.02 10.09 -4.81
C ARG A 62 -6.68 8.75 -4.48
N LYS A 63 -7.91 8.54 -4.95
CA LYS A 63 -8.61 7.25 -4.80
C LYS A 63 -7.92 6.13 -5.58
N ALA A 64 -7.44 6.39 -6.80
CA ALA A 64 -6.73 5.40 -7.62
C ALA A 64 -5.39 4.99 -6.99
N PHE A 65 -4.63 5.92 -6.41
CA PHE A 65 -3.45 5.61 -5.59
C PHE A 65 -3.81 4.74 -4.39
N PHE A 66 -4.85 5.10 -3.62
CA PHE A 66 -5.25 4.35 -2.43
C PHE A 66 -5.79 2.95 -2.76
N ASP A 67 -6.62 2.81 -3.79
CA ASP A 67 -7.06 1.50 -4.29
C ASP A 67 -5.86 0.70 -4.83
N GLY A 68 -4.90 1.35 -5.49
CA GLY A 68 -3.68 0.72 -5.99
C GLY A 68 -2.81 0.12 -4.89
N ILE A 69 -2.48 0.89 -3.85
CA ILE A 69 -1.64 0.43 -2.73
C ILE A 69 -2.36 -0.52 -1.76
N THR A 70 -3.69 -0.60 -1.78
CA THR A 70 -4.48 -1.55 -0.96
C THR A 70 -4.93 -2.82 -1.68
N LYS A 71 -5.23 -2.75 -2.98
CA LYS A 71 -5.83 -3.86 -3.77
C LYS A 71 -4.94 -4.34 -4.89
N GLY A 72 -4.06 -3.50 -5.44
CA GLY A 72 -3.15 -3.89 -6.52
C GLY A 72 -2.23 -5.04 -6.12
N ARG A 73 -1.74 -5.79 -7.12
CA ARG A 73 -0.85 -6.95 -6.94
C ARG A 73 -1.37 -7.95 -5.88
N GLY A 74 -2.65 -8.31 -5.94
CA GLY A 74 -3.28 -9.25 -5.00
C GLY A 74 -3.31 -8.76 -3.55
N GLY A 75 -3.32 -7.45 -3.31
CA GLY A 75 -3.25 -6.85 -1.97
C GLY A 75 -1.82 -6.63 -1.44
N LEU A 76 -0.78 -6.83 -2.27
CA LEU A 76 0.57 -6.36 -1.95
C LEU A 76 0.75 -4.86 -2.19
N GLY A 77 -0.14 -4.27 -3.01
CA GLY A 77 -0.13 -2.88 -3.42
C GLY A 77 0.75 -2.64 -4.64
N SER A 78 0.19 -1.92 -5.62
CA SER A 78 0.89 -1.35 -6.77
C SER A 78 2.08 -0.49 -6.33
N ILE A 79 3.18 -0.52 -7.07
CA ILE A 79 4.33 0.35 -6.81
C ILE A 79 4.31 1.50 -7.83
N TYR A 80 4.13 2.72 -7.35
CA TYR A 80 4.19 3.93 -8.17
C TYR A 80 5.57 4.57 -8.01
N VAL A 81 6.36 4.64 -9.07
CA VAL A 81 7.67 5.31 -9.09
C VAL A 81 7.50 6.65 -9.80
N TRP A 82 7.98 7.73 -9.18
CA TRP A 82 7.73 9.11 -9.62
C TRP A 82 9.04 9.90 -9.75
N ALA A 83 9.13 10.73 -10.78
CA ALA A 83 10.21 11.71 -10.90
C ALA A 83 9.95 12.91 -9.96
N SER A 84 10.99 13.48 -9.36
CA SER A 84 10.87 14.58 -8.38
C SER A 84 10.76 15.99 -8.98
N GLY A 85 10.23 16.16 -10.19
CA GLY A 85 10.14 17.47 -10.87
C GLY A 85 11.46 17.95 -11.51
N ASN A 86 11.38 19.02 -12.32
CA ASN A 86 12.50 19.61 -13.08
C ASN A 86 12.67 21.14 -12.86
N GLY A 87 11.94 21.72 -11.89
CA GLY A 87 11.87 23.16 -11.60
C GLY A 87 13.08 23.76 -10.87
N GLY A 88 14.20 23.04 -10.79
CA GLY A 88 15.40 23.46 -10.05
C GLY A 88 16.03 24.79 -10.51
N ARG A 89 15.77 25.23 -11.75
CA ARG A 89 16.20 26.57 -12.25
C ARG A 89 15.32 27.70 -11.77
N ASP A 90 14.02 27.44 -11.64
CA ASP A 90 12.99 28.40 -11.25
C ASP A 90 12.81 28.45 -9.72
N GLY A 91 13.60 27.66 -9.00
CA GLY A 91 13.68 27.62 -7.54
C GLY A 91 12.50 26.88 -6.92
N ASP A 92 11.98 25.86 -7.60
CA ASP A 92 10.88 25.05 -7.07
C ASP A 92 11.35 24.05 -5.99
N SER A 93 10.38 23.49 -5.26
CA SER A 93 10.58 22.51 -4.20
C SER A 93 9.43 21.51 -4.24
N CYS A 94 9.76 20.30 -4.70
CA CYS A 94 8.85 19.20 -5.01
C CYS A 94 7.86 18.77 -3.89
N ASN A 95 7.97 19.27 -2.66
CA ASN A 95 6.88 19.15 -1.67
C ASN A 95 5.63 19.99 -2.03
N CYS A 96 5.69 20.84 -3.05
CA CYS A 96 4.57 21.56 -3.66
C CYS A 96 3.85 20.75 -4.76
N ASP A 97 4.47 19.68 -5.27
CA ASP A 97 3.82 18.68 -6.13
C ASP A 97 3.20 17.58 -5.26
N GLY A 98 1.86 17.49 -5.24
CA GLY A 98 1.14 16.48 -4.46
C GLY A 98 1.28 15.03 -4.97
N TYR A 99 1.82 14.79 -6.17
CA TYR A 99 2.10 13.45 -6.69
C TYR A 99 3.42 12.91 -6.15
N THR A 100 4.52 13.67 -6.23
CA THR A 100 5.81 13.29 -5.65
C THR A 100 5.84 13.37 -4.10
N ASN A 101 5.10 14.32 -3.51
CA ASN A 101 4.90 14.46 -2.06
C ASN A 101 3.97 13.38 -1.45
N SER A 102 3.40 12.49 -2.27
CA SER A 102 2.52 11.41 -1.83
C SER A 102 3.31 10.28 -1.14
N ILE A 103 2.79 9.77 -0.02
CA ILE A 103 3.36 8.57 0.62
C ILE A 103 3.27 7.31 -0.26
N HIS A 104 2.32 7.31 -1.21
CA HIS A 104 2.02 6.17 -2.09
C HIS A 104 2.97 6.07 -3.28
N THR A 105 3.73 7.12 -3.56
CA THR A 105 4.75 7.15 -4.61
C THR A 105 6.14 6.90 -4.01
N LEU A 106 7.04 6.41 -4.86
CA LEU A 106 8.45 6.23 -4.58
C LEU A 106 9.16 7.31 -5.40
N SER A 107 9.33 8.48 -4.78
CA SER A 107 9.89 9.68 -5.39
C SER A 107 11.41 9.55 -5.59
N ILE A 108 11.86 9.90 -6.80
CA ILE A 108 13.22 9.72 -7.29
C ILE A 108 13.75 11.02 -7.91
N SER A 109 14.85 11.52 -7.36
CA SER A 109 15.65 12.62 -7.90
C SER A 109 16.79 12.12 -8.78
N SER A 110 17.56 13.05 -9.37
CA SER A 110 18.65 12.74 -10.30
C SER A 110 20.02 13.13 -9.76
N ALA A 111 21.04 12.34 -10.11
CA ALA A 111 22.46 12.71 -10.02
C ALA A 111 23.08 12.81 -11.41
N THR A 112 24.07 13.70 -11.57
CA THR A 112 24.88 13.76 -12.80
C THR A 112 25.93 12.64 -12.86
N GLU A 113 26.59 12.44 -14.01
CA GLU A 113 27.67 11.44 -14.16
C GLU A 113 28.79 11.62 -13.11
N TYR A 114 29.17 12.85 -12.78
CA TYR A 114 30.17 13.13 -11.75
C TYR A 114 29.60 13.19 -10.32
N GLY A 115 28.34 12.80 -10.12
CA GLY A 115 27.66 12.75 -8.81
C GLY A 115 27.27 14.11 -8.24
N ASN A 116 27.09 15.14 -9.09
CA ASN A 116 26.61 16.45 -8.65
C ASN A 116 25.07 16.49 -8.66
N ILE A 117 24.48 17.53 -8.05
CA ILE A 117 23.07 17.86 -8.22
C ILE A 117 22.87 18.46 -9.63
N PRO A 118 22.00 17.92 -10.49
CA PRO A 118 21.70 18.50 -11.80
C PRO A 118 20.92 19.82 -11.69
N TRP A 119 21.11 20.72 -12.66
CA TRP A 119 20.50 22.07 -12.66
C TRP A 119 18.97 22.11 -12.67
N TYR A 120 18.32 21.01 -13.03
CA TYR A 120 16.86 20.86 -13.05
C TYR A 120 16.32 20.17 -11.79
N SER A 121 17.16 19.46 -11.01
CA SER A 121 16.65 18.65 -9.91
C SER A 121 16.15 19.53 -8.77
N GLU A 122 14.88 19.36 -8.41
CA GLU A 122 14.33 19.98 -7.22
C GLU A 122 14.80 19.28 -5.95
N ALA A 123 14.70 20.00 -4.83
CA ALA A 123 15.02 19.49 -3.51
C ALA A 123 13.80 19.59 -2.58
N CYS A 124 13.44 18.48 -1.95
CA CYS A 124 12.35 18.40 -0.99
C CYS A 124 12.52 17.16 -0.09
N SER A 125 11.82 17.11 1.04
CA SER A 125 11.98 16.01 2.01
C SER A 125 11.13 14.77 1.70
N SER A 126 10.28 14.80 0.66
CA SER A 126 9.54 13.63 0.17
C SER A 126 10.34 12.69 -0.73
N THR A 127 11.42 13.17 -1.37
CA THR A 127 12.35 12.34 -2.16
C THR A 127 12.87 11.18 -1.32
N LEU A 128 12.81 9.96 -1.87
CA LEU A 128 13.27 8.76 -1.16
C LEU A 128 14.71 8.36 -1.55
N ALA A 129 15.06 8.48 -2.83
CA ALA A 129 16.37 8.10 -3.37
C ALA A 129 16.67 8.74 -4.73
N THR A 130 17.78 8.36 -5.34
CA THR A 130 18.33 8.92 -6.57
C THR A 130 18.75 7.84 -7.57
N THR A 131 18.65 8.15 -8.86
CA THR A 131 19.39 7.45 -9.93
C THR A 131 20.15 8.45 -10.81
N TYR A 132 20.98 7.96 -11.73
CA TYR A 132 21.68 8.84 -12.67
C TYR A 132 20.74 9.40 -13.76
N SER A 133 21.02 10.62 -14.20
CA SER A 133 20.46 11.23 -15.40
C SER A 133 21.48 12.22 -16.00
N SER A 134 21.05 13.04 -16.97
CA SER A 134 21.85 14.05 -17.66
C SER A 134 22.47 15.09 -16.73
N GLY A 135 23.73 15.44 -16.98
CA GLY A 135 24.44 16.52 -16.29
C GLY A 135 24.66 17.80 -17.13
N SER A 136 25.74 18.51 -16.83
CA SER A 136 26.20 19.73 -17.49
C SER A 136 27.60 19.54 -18.08
N GLY A 137 28.09 20.51 -18.88
CA GLY A 137 29.52 20.61 -19.21
C GLY A 137 30.14 19.41 -19.94
N GLY A 138 29.34 18.62 -20.66
CA GLY A 138 29.79 17.42 -21.36
C GLY A 138 29.66 16.11 -20.57
N GLU A 139 29.07 16.12 -19.38
CA GLU A 139 28.60 14.90 -18.70
C GLU A 139 27.60 14.14 -19.58
N LYS A 140 27.68 12.80 -19.56
CA LYS A 140 26.78 11.93 -20.34
C LYS A 140 25.32 12.06 -19.94
N GLN A 141 24.46 11.58 -20.83
CA GLN A 141 23.00 11.58 -20.69
C GLN A 141 22.47 10.16 -20.89
N ILE A 142 21.15 9.94 -20.77
CA ILE A 142 20.59 8.59 -20.79
C ILE A 142 20.43 8.08 -22.23
N VAL A 143 21.03 6.92 -22.49
CA VAL A 143 20.95 6.19 -23.77
C VAL A 143 19.77 5.23 -23.76
N THR A 144 18.80 5.41 -24.66
CA THR A 144 17.58 4.60 -24.71
C THR A 144 16.97 4.52 -26.12
N THR A 145 15.96 3.67 -26.29
CA THR A 145 15.15 3.58 -27.51
C THR A 145 14.26 4.81 -27.68
N ASP A 146 14.11 5.27 -28.92
CA ASP A 146 13.37 6.48 -29.27
C ASP A 146 12.30 6.21 -30.37
N LEU A 147 11.43 7.19 -30.59
CA LEU A 147 10.33 7.16 -31.55
C LEU A 147 10.83 6.82 -32.97
N ARG A 148 9.93 6.33 -33.84
CA ARG A 148 10.29 5.92 -35.22
C ARG A 148 11.37 4.80 -35.29
N LYS A 149 11.64 4.11 -34.18
CA LYS A 149 12.60 2.99 -34.00
C LYS A 149 14.08 3.42 -33.96
N THR A 150 14.37 4.65 -33.56
CA THR A 150 15.73 5.19 -33.39
C THR A 150 16.34 4.85 -32.01
N CYS A 151 17.57 5.30 -31.81
CA CYS A 151 18.17 5.51 -30.50
C CYS A 151 18.17 7.00 -30.17
N THR A 152 18.13 7.33 -28.88
CA THR A 152 18.60 8.61 -28.36
C THR A 152 19.74 8.37 -27.38
N GLU A 153 20.76 9.22 -27.43
CA GLU A 153 21.82 9.33 -26.41
C GLU A 153 21.64 10.57 -25.53
N THR A 154 20.52 11.30 -25.72
CA THR A 154 20.27 12.62 -25.13
C THR A 154 18.93 12.67 -24.39
N HIS A 155 18.59 11.61 -23.66
CA HIS A 155 17.44 11.64 -22.75
C HIS A 155 17.85 12.22 -21.38
N THR A 156 17.03 13.10 -20.83
CA THR A 156 17.38 14.08 -19.80
C THR A 156 16.30 14.23 -18.72
N GLY A 157 16.59 14.99 -17.65
CA GLY A 157 15.63 15.34 -16.60
C GLY A 157 15.45 14.26 -15.52
N THR A 158 14.66 14.55 -14.47
CA THR A 158 14.25 13.54 -13.48
C THR A 158 13.33 12.49 -14.11
N SER A 159 12.65 12.84 -15.20
CA SER A 159 11.87 11.95 -16.06
C SER A 159 12.66 10.77 -16.64
N ALA A 160 13.99 10.90 -16.78
CA ALA A 160 14.86 9.78 -17.18
C ALA A 160 15.34 8.92 -16.00
N SER A 161 15.29 9.44 -14.76
CA SER A 161 15.65 8.72 -13.53
C SER A 161 14.55 7.77 -13.03
N ALA A 162 13.28 8.21 -13.02
CA ALA A 162 12.18 7.37 -12.55
C ALA A 162 12.05 6.02 -13.31
N PRO A 163 12.23 5.94 -14.65
CA PRO A 163 12.27 4.66 -15.37
C PRO A 163 13.44 3.75 -14.99
N LEU A 164 14.61 4.30 -14.67
CA LEU A 164 15.75 3.51 -14.17
C LEU A 164 15.43 2.91 -12.81
N ALA A 165 14.88 3.71 -11.90
CA ALA A 165 14.41 3.26 -10.59
C ALA A 165 13.30 2.20 -10.70
N ALA A 166 12.34 2.37 -11.63
CA ALA A 166 11.32 1.36 -11.92
C ALA A 166 11.93 0.03 -12.41
N GLY A 167 13.01 0.09 -13.20
CA GLY A 167 13.80 -1.09 -13.58
C GLY A 167 14.49 -1.76 -12.38
N LEU A 168 15.04 -0.99 -11.44
CA LEU A 168 15.64 -1.52 -10.21
C LEU A 168 14.59 -2.17 -9.28
N VAL A 169 13.41 -1.56 -9.17
CA VAL A 169 12.24 -2.12 -8.48
C VAL A 169 11.78 -3.43 -9.14
N ALA A 170 11.81 -3.53 -10.48
CA ALA A 170 11.46 -4.76 -11.19
C ALA A 170 12.42 -5.92 -10.87
N LEU A 171 13.74 -5.67 -10.81
CA LEU A 171 14.73 -6.67 -10.40
C LEU A 171 14.53 -7.10 -8.93
N ALA A 172 14.16 -6.18 -8.05
CA ALA A 172 13.85 -6.49 -6.65
C ALA A 172 12.55 -7.32 -6.51
N LEU A 173 11.52 -7.06 -7.34
CA LEU A 173 10.31 -7.89 -7.40
C LEU A 173 10.54 -9.26 -8.05
N GLU A 174 11.41 -9.39 -9.04
CA GLU A 174 11.84 -10.69 -9.58
C GLU A 174 12.53 -11.52 -8.49
N ALA A 175 13.35 -10.87 -7.66
CA ALA A 175 14.05 -11.49 -6.54
C ALA A 175 13.15 -11.86 -5.35
N ASN A 176 12.03 -11.15 -5.15
CA ASN A 176 10.98 -11.47 -4.18
C ASN A 176 9.62 -10.88 -4.61
N PRO A 177 8.74 -11.67 -5.26
CA PRO A 177 7.43 -11.18 -5.70
C PRO A 177 6.48 -10.78 -4.57
N GLY A 178 6.74 -11.25 -3.33
CA GLY A 178 5.90 -11.03 -2.15
C GLY A 178 6.10 -9.68 -1.46
N LEU A 179 7.01 -8.82 -1.93
CA LEU A 179 7.22 -7.48 -1.39
C LEU A 179 5.98 -6.60 -1.58
N THR A 180 5.52 -5.95 -0.51
CA THR A 180 4.51 -4.89 -0.59
C THR A 180 5.10 -3.57 -1.09
N TRP A 181 4.25 -2.59 -1.40
CA TRP A 181 4.67 -1.22 -1.73
C TRP A 181 5.54 -0.59 -0.62
N ARG A 182 5.20 -0.81 0.65
CA ARG A 182 6.01 -0.37 1.82
C ARG A 182 7.33 -1.13 1.91
N ASP A 183 7.32 -2.45 1.71
CA ASP A 183 8.57 -3.25 1.73
C ASP A 183 9.58 -2.74 0.70
N MET A 184 9.13 -2.33 -0.48
CA MET A 184 10.00 -1.73 -1.50
C MET A 184 10.59 -0.39 -1.05
N GLN A 185 9.79 0.51 -0.47
CA GLN A 185 10.28 1.78 0.07
C GLN A 185 11.31 1.55 1.18
N HIS A 186 11.05 0.63 2.12
CA HIS A 186 12.04 0.22 3.13
C HIS A 186 13.32 -0.33 2.50
N ILE A 187 13.23 -1.22 1.51
CA ILE A 187 14.41 -1.77 0.82
C ILE A 187 15.25 -0.65 0.20
N VAL A 188 14.63 0.37 -0.42
CA VAL A 188 15.34 1.54 -0.95
C VAL A 188 16.03 2.33 0.17
N VAL A 189 15.33 2.70 1.24
CA VAL A 189 15.91 3.41 2.41
C VAL A 189 17.09 2.65 3.03
N HIS A 190 17.06 1.31 2.99
CA HIS A 190 18.10 0.45 3.55
C HIS A 190 19.23 0.08 2.59
N THR A 191 19.17 0.43 1.30
CA THR A 191 20.17 0.04 0.30
C THR A 191 20.70 1.17 -0.59
N ALA A 192 20.02 2.32 -0.60
CA ALA A 192 20.52 3.54 -1.21
C ALA A 192 21.83 4.02 -0.55
N LYS A 193 22.67 4.71 -1.31
CA LYS A 193 24.03 5.07 -0.90
C LYS A 193 24.34 6.53 -1.20
N LYS A 194 24.82 7.27 -0.19
CA LYS A 194 25.51 8.55 -0.39
C LYS A 194 26.66 8.46 -1.40
N ALA A 195 27.41 7.34 -1.41
CA ALA A 195 28.42 7.02 -2.43
C ALA A 195 29.32 8.22 -2.83
N ASN A 196 29.33 8.58 -4.10
CA ASN A 196 30.04 9.72 -4.71
C ASN A 196 29.17 10.98 -4.87
N LEU A 197 27.98 11.03 -4.26
CA LEU A 197 27.01 12.12 -4.41
C LEU A 197 27.40 13.35 -3.57
N LYS A 198 27.49 14.50 -4.23
CA LYS A 198 27.93 15.78 -3.67
C LYS A 198 26.75 16.71 -3.48
N ALA A 199 26.43 16.99 -2.22
CA ALA A 199 25.48 18.00 -1.79
C ALA A 199 25.94 18.56 -0.45
N ASP A 200 25.66 19.83 -0.17
CA ASP A 200 26.06 20.47 1.10
C ASP A 200 25.02 20.24 2.22
N ASP A 201 23.86 19.66 1.89
CA ASP A 201 22.73 19.45 2.80
C ASP A 201 22.65 18.03 3.41
N TRP A 202 23.67 17.20 3.18
CA TRP A 202 23.75 15.84 3.75
C TRP A 202 23.77 15.87 5.28
N ILE A 203 22.64 15.56 5.91
CA ILE A 203 22.52 15.35 7.36
C ILE A 203 22.57 13.85 7.70
N VAL A 204 22.85 13.54 8.97
CA VAL A 204 22.68 12.19 9.53
C VAL A 204 21.46 12.22 10.44
N ASN A 205 20.52 11.30 10.20
CA ASN A 205 19.27 11.21 10.95
C ASN A 205 19.43 10.48 12.30
N GLY A 206 18.39 10.49 13.13
CA GLY A 206 18.38 9.91 14.49
C GLY A 206 18.67 8.41 14.58
N VAL A 207 18.59 7.69 13.45
CA VAL A 207 18.96 6.26 13.34
C VAL A 207 20.20 6.04 12.47
N ASN A 208 21.08 7.05 12.43
CA ASN A 208 22.40 7.04 11.80
C ASN A 208 22.40 6.72 10.30
N ARG A 209 21.41 7.23 9.55
CA ARG A 209 21.39 7.20 8.08
C ARG A 209 21.68 8.59 7.51
N SER A 210 22.54 8.66 6.50
CA SER A 210 22.74 9.87 5.70
C SER A 210 21.53 10.15 4.83
N VAL A 211 21.02 11.38 4.82
CA VAL A 211 19.90 11.82 3.99
C VAL A 211 20.11 13.26 3.50
N SER A 212 19.61 13.57 2.30
CA SER A 212 19.70 14.87 1.62
C SER A 212 18.36 15.17 0.94
N HIS A 213 17.91 16.42 0.91
CA HIS A 213 16.69 16.84 0.21
C HIS A 213 16.85 16.79 -1.31
N SER A 214 18.09 16.86 -1.81
CA SER A 214 18.41 16.75 -3.24
C SER A 214 18.53 15.29 -3.71
N PHE A 215 18.79 14.34 -2.78
CA PHE A 215 19.13 12.95 -3.15
C PHE A 215 18.35 11.86 -2.38
N GLY A 216 17.51 12.21 -1.41
CA GLY A 216 16.93 11.28 -0.45
C GLY A 216 18.02 10.53 0.33
N TYR A 217 17.88 9.22 0.47
CA TYR A 217 18.90 8.33 1.03
C TYR A 217 20.08 8.03 0.07
N GLY A 218 20.09 8.64 -1.13
CA GLY A 218 21.17 8.57 -2.10
C GLY A 218 20.92 7.63 -3.27
N LEU A 219 22.00 7.22 -3.94
CA LEU A 219 21.95 6.44 -5.17
C LEU A 219 21.44 5.01 -4.93
N MET A 220 20.42 4.58 -5.67
CA MET A 220 19.90 3.21 -5.60
C MET A 220 20.92 2.18 -6.11
N ASP A 221 21.06 1.05 -5.40
CA ASP A 221 22.00 -0.03 -5.74
C ASP A 221 21.24 -1.34 -6.05
N ALA A 222 21.23 -1.73 -7.33
CA ALA A 222 20.59 -2.96 -7.82
C ALA A 222 21.00 -4.22 -7.04
N GLY A 223 22.30 -4.38 -6.79
CA GLY A 223 22.88 -5.57 -6.17
C GLY A 223 22.66 -5.63 -4.66
N ALA A 224 22.47 -4.49 -4.01
CA ALA A 224 22.05 -4.38 -2.62
C ALA A 224 20.53 -4.61 -2.49
N MET A 225 19.71 -3.96 -3.33
CA MET A 225 18.25 -4.14 -3.37
C MET A 225 17.86 -5.61 -3.57
N VAL A 226 18.38 -6.26 -4.63
CA VAL A 226 18.11 -7.68 -4.93
C VAL A 226 18.57 -8.61 -3.81
N ARG A 227 19.72 -8.33 -3.17
CA ARG A 227 20.26 -9.15 -2.08
C ARG A 227 19.43 -9.02 -0.81
N LEU A 228 18.94 -7.83 -0.51
CA LEU A 228 18.06 -7.58 0.63
C LEU A 228 16.67 -8.16 0.40
N ALA A 229 16.10 -7.98 -0.80
CA ALA A 229 14.80 -8.49 -1.21
C ALA A 229 14.64 -10.01 -0.99
N ARG A 230 15.64 -10.81 -1.39
CA ARG A 230 15.62 -12.29 -1.24
C ARG A 230 15.42 -12.78 0.19
N ASN A 231 15.94 -12.04 1.16
CA ASN A 231 15.86 -12.38 2.59
C ASN A 231 14.94 -11.41 3.36
N TRP A 232 14.09 -10.64 2.65
CA TRP A 232 13.24 -9.64 3.27
C TRP A 232 12.07 -10.28 4.01
N THR A 233 11.88 -9.89 5.26
CA THR A 233 10.67 -10.19 6.04
C THR A 233 9.71 -9.03 5.88
N LYS A 234 8.48 -9.31 5.43
CA LYS A 234 7.43 -8.29 5.26
C LYS A 234 7.26 -7.45 6.52
N VAL A 235 7.23 -6.13 6.36
CA VAL A 235 7.10 -5.19 7.48
C VAL A 235 5.74 -5.31 8.18
N PRO A 236 5.66 -4.97 9.48
CA PRO A 236 4.40 -4.95 10.23
C PRO A 236 3.32 -4.04 9.60
N GLU A 237 2.09 -4.19 10.08
CA GLU A 237 0.97 -3.31 9.73
C GLU A 237 1.29 -1.82 9.94
N GLN A 238 0.74 -0.94 9.08
CA GLN A 238 0.94 0.51 9.20
C GLN A 238 -0.11 1.10 10.16
N HIS A 239 0.36 1.73 11.23
CA HIS A 239 -0.46 2.54 12.13
C HIS A 239 -0.37 4.02 11.73
N ILE A 240 -1.37 4.83 12.08
CA ILE A 240 -1.50 6.23 11.66
C ILE A 240 -1.83 7.12 12.87
N CYS A 241 -0.81 7.69 13.51
CA CYS A 241 -1.01 8.59 14.63
C CYS A 241 -1.15 10.04 14.15
N GLU A 242 -2.36 10.61 14.22
CA GLU A 242 -2.62 12.03 13.94
C GLU A 242 -2.74 12.83 15.24
N ILE A 243 -1.84 13.80 15.41
CA ILE A 243 -1.84 14.75 16.53
C ILE A 243 -2.12 16.15 16.00
N ARG A 244 -3.14 16.82 16.54
CA ARG A 244 -3.49 18.20 16.17
C ARG A 244 -2.87 19.18 17.15
N SER A 245 -2.22 20.22 16.64
CA SER A 245 -1.65 21.24 17.51
C SER A 245 -2.76 22.06 18.17
N ARG A 246 -2.48 22.56 19.38
CA ARG A 246 -3.29 23.60 20.05
C ARG A 246 -2.89 25.01 19.59
N ASP A 247 -1.75 25.14 18.92
CA ASP A 247 -1.28 26.41 18.35
C ASP A 247 -2.05 26.72 17.06
N VAL A 248 -2.98 27.66 17.18
CA VAL A 248 -3.80 28.21 16.09
C VAL A 248 -3.60 29.72 15.97
N ASP A 249 -3.90 30.27 14.79
CA ASP A 249 -3.90 31.71 14.48
C ASP A 249 -2.62 32.50 14.88
N LYS A 250 -1.44 31.87 14.91
CA LYS A 250 -0.18 32.56 15.24
C LYS A 250 0.32 33.43 14.08
N PRO A 251 0.45 34.76 14.24
CA PRO A 251 1.04 35.63 13.23
C PRO A 251 2.53 35.34 13.07
N ILE A 252 3.03 35.43 11.83
CA ILE A 252 4.43 35.17 11.50
C ILE A 252 5.09 36.51 11.17
N PRO A 253 6.05 37.00 11.98
CA PRO A 253 6.67 38.32 11.76
C PRO A 253 7.28 38.44 10.36
N MET A 254 7.19 39.64 9.76
CA MET A 254 7.93 39.96 8.53
C MET A 254 9.43 39.94 8.80
N ASN A 255 10.20 39.32 7.92
CA ASN A 255 11.66 39.12 8.05
C ASN A 255 12.04 38.48 9.40
N GLY A 256 11.25 37.49 9.81
CA GLY A 256 11.37 36.81 11.11
C GLY A 256 10.79 35.41 11.06
N LYS A 257 10.56 34.80 12.23
CA LYS A 257 10.06 33.43 12.31
C LYS A 257 9.21 33.14 13.55
N ILE A 258 8.46 32.05 13.47
CA ILE A 258 7.84 31.40 14.62
C ILE A 258 8.36 29.98 14.80
N THR A 259 8.31 29.52 16.05
CA THR A 259 8.60 28.13 16.43
C THR A 259 7.44 27.64 17.27
N VAL A 260 6.86 26.50 16.89
CA VAL A 260 5.72 25.89 17.57
C VAL A 260 6.03 24.43 17.88
N TYR A 261 5.54 23.97 19.03
CA TYR A 261 5.92 22.68 19.63
C TYR A 261 4.71 21.76 19.70
N LEU A 262 4.94 20.46 19.51
CA LEU A 262 3.92 19.42 19.58
C LEU A 262 4.52 18.19 20.27
N ASP A 263 4.13 17.97 21.51
CA ASP A 263 4.47 16.76 22.26
C ASP A 263 3.55 15.62 21.86
N THR A 264 4.12 14.42 21.69
CA THR A 264 3.37 13.19 21.42
C THR A 264 4.02 11.98 22.06
N ASP A 265 3.21 11.03 22.49
CA ASP A 265 3.66 9.70 22.92
C ASP A 265 3.74 8.69 21.75
N GLY A 266 3.36 9.09 20.54
CA GLY A 266 3.23 8.19 19.38
C GLY A 266 1.84 7.52 19.28
N CYS A 267 0.83 8.03 19.99
CA CYS A 267 -0.47 7.41 20.22
C CYS A 267 -0.33 6.15 21.10
N GLU A 268 0.46 6.25 22.17
CA GLU A 268 0.79 5.12 23.03
C GLU A 268 -0.45 4.56 23.75
N GLY A 269 -0.68 3.26 23.61
CA GLY A 269 -1.82 2.56 24.21
C GLY A 269 -3.09 2.51 23.35
N THR A 270 -3.10 3.12 22.16
CA THR A 270 -4.21 2.97 21.19
C THR A 270 -3.89 1.95 20.09
N LEU A 271 -4.85 1.68 19.20
CA LEU A 271 -4.63 0.88 17.99
C LEU A 271 -3.75 1.60 16.95
N ASP A 272 -3.59 2.91 17.07
CA ASP A 272 -2.86 3.78 16.14
C ASP A 272 -1.41 4.06 16.58
N HIS A 273 -0.91 3.31 17.58
CA HIS A 273 0.43 3.49 18.16
C HIS A 273 1.54 3.28 17.11
N VAL A 274 2.09 4.39 16.61
CA VAL A 274 3.30 4.41 15.78
C VAL A 274 4.51 4.52 16.71
N LYS A 275 5.40 3.54 16.68
CA LYS A 275 6.64 3.56 17.45
C LYS A 275 7.86 3.86 16.59
N TYR A 276 7.97 3.20 15.45
CA TYR A 276 9.04 3.38 14.47
C TYR A 276 8.46 4.01 13.21
N LEU A 277 8.97 5.18 12.84
CA LEU A 277 8.43 6.01 11.76
C LEU A 277 8.71 5.44 10.35
N GLU A 278 7.83 5.77 9.42
CA GLU A 278 8.00 5.65 7.98
C GLU A 278 7.90 7.07 7.38
N HIS A 279 6.72 7.45 6.89
CA HIS A 279 6.40 8.80 6.44
C HIS A 279 5.90 9.67 7.59
N ILE A 280 6.22 10.96 7.57
CA ILE A 280 5.59 11.98 8.41
C ILE A 280 5.02 13.06 7.51
N GLN A 281 3.79 13.51 7.78
CA GLN A 281 3.19 14.67 7.11
C GLN A 281 2.86 15.75 8.13
N ALA A 282 3.34 16.98 7.90
CA ALA A 282 2.83 18.16 8.57
C ALA A 282 1.74 18.77 7.69
N ARG A 283 0.46 18.58 8.06
CA ARG A 283 -0.65 19.27 7.41
C ARG A 283 -0.74 20.69 7.94
N ILE A 284 -0.59 21.68 7.06
CA ILE A 284 -0.51 23.10 7.43
C ILE A 284 -1.57 23.90 6.69
N THR A 285 -2.30 24.72 7.45
CA THR A 285 -3.13 25.82 6.94
C THR A 285 -2.48 27.14 7.34
N LEU A 286 -2.10 27.95 6.37
CA LEU A 286 -1.33 29.18 6.55
C LEU A 286 -1.74 30.19 5.47
N THR A 287 -2.05 31.41 5.87
CA THR A 287 -2.32 32.54 4.95
C THR A 287 -1.05 33.36 4.76
N ALA A 288 -0.73 33.77 3.53
CA ALA A 288 0.44 34.60 3.22
C ALA A 288 0.15 35.61 2.11
N SER A 289 0.66 36.85 2.23
CA SER A 289 0.53 37.86 1.17
C SER A 289 1.49 37.66 -0.02
N ARG A 290 2.47 36.76 0.14
CA ARG A 290 3.41 36.29 -0.89
C ARG A 290 3.93 34.91 -0.47
N ARG A 291 3.33 33.83 -0.97
CA ARG A 291 3.57 32.44 -0.53
C ARG A 291 5.04 32.00 -0.63
N GLY A 292 5.76 32.46 -1.65
CA GLY A 292 7.19 32.17 -1.85
C GLY A 292 8.16 32.74 -0.82
N GLU A 293 7.71 33.63 0.06
CA GLU A 293 8.51 34.14 1.19
C GLU A 293 8.50 33.23 2.42
N ILE A 294 7.71 32.15 2.38
CA ILE A 294 7.58 31.19 3.48
C ILE A 294 8.58 30.05 3.33
N GLN A 295 9.29 29.76 4.40
CA GLN A 295 10.15 28.60 4.55
C GLN A 295 9.65 27.77 5.74
N ILE A 296 9.55 26.45 5.58
CA ILE A 296 8.97 25.55 6.60
C ILE A 296 9.95 24.44 6.91
N PHE A 297 10.21 24.22 8.20
CA PHE A 297 11.10 23.18 8.70
C PHE A 297 10.44 22.39 9.83
N LEU A 298 10.60 21.06 9.81
CA LEU A 298 10.11 20.15 10.84
C LEU A 298 11.29 19.41 11.46
N ILE A 299 11.44 19.50 12.77
CA ILE A 299 12.50 18.83 13.55
C ILE A 299 11.87 17.70 14.36
N SER A 300 12.42 16.49 14.21
CA SER A 300 11.98 15.31 14.96
C SER A 300 12.46 15.32 16.42
N PRO A 301 11.88 14.49 17.32
CA PRO A 301 12.37 14.29 18.67
C PRO A 301 13.82 13.79 18.77
N MET A 302 14.39 13.28 17.66
CA MET A 302 15.79 12.84 17.58
C MET A 302 16.72 13.90 16.96
N GLY A 303 16.20 15.09 16.65
CA GLY A 303 16.97 16.23 16.12
C GLY A 303 17.04 16.34 14.59
N THR A 304 16.37 15.45 13.84
CA THR A 304 16.42 15.45 12.37
C THR A 304 15.59 16.60 11.80
N ARG A 305 16.25 17.63 11.25
CA ARG A 305 15.62 18.80 10.63
C ARG A 305 15.32 18.56 9.15
N SER A 306 14.05 18.39 8.83
CA SER A 306 13.53 18.30 7.45
C SER A 306 13.12 19.69 6.95
N THR A 307 13.64 20.11 5.79
CA THR A 307 13.07 21.23 5.02
C THR A 307 11.79 20.75 4.35
N LEU A 308 10.65 21.21 4.84
CA LEU A 308 9.34 20.91 4.28
C LEU A 308 9.01 21.83 3.10
N LEU A 309 9.48 23.08 3.12
CA LEU A 309 9.37 24.06 2.04
C LEU A 309 10.59 24.98 2.01
N ALA A 310 11.24 25.07 0.85
CA ALA A 310 12.28 26.06 0.56
C ALA A 310 11.67 27.36 0.03
N ARG A 311 12.44 28.47 0.06
CA ARG A 311 11.99 29.78 -0.43
C ARG A 311 11.88 29.79 -1.95
N ARG A 312 10.66 29.87 -2.48
CA ARG A 312 10.41 29.88 -3.94
C ARG A 312 10.30 31.32 -4.45
N ALA A 313 11.37 31.84 -5.05
CA ALA A 313 11.48 33.27 -5.39
C ALA A 313 10.43 33.78 -6.39
N HIS A 314 9.84 32.88 -7.19
CA HIS A 314 8.82 33.19 -8.19
C HIS A 314 7.38 33.04 -7.67
N ASP A 315 7.14 32.35 -6.54
CA ASP A 315 5.81 32.16 -5.98
C ASP A 315 5.24 33.45 -5.35
N ASN A 316 4.45 34.15 -6.16
CA ASN A 316 3.77 35.38 -5.78
C ASN A 316 2.31 35.16 -5.33
N SER A 317 1.89 33.91 -5.08
CA SER A 317 0.50 33.63 -4.70
C SER A 317 0.12 34.24 -3.34
N ARG A 318 -1.17 34.53 -3.19
CA ARG A 318 -1.81 35.03 -1.95
C ARG A 318 -2.70 33.98 -1.27
N GLU A 319 -2.81 32.79 -1.85
CA GLU A 319 -3.65 31.70 -1.33
C GLU A 319 -3.04 31.09 -0.07
N GLY A 320 -1.72 31.16 0.07
CA GLY A 320 -0.98 30.42 1.08
C GLY A 320 -1.14 28.91 0.90
N PHE A 321 -1.35 28.20 2.00
CA PHE A 321 -1.57 26.75 2.03
C PHE A 321 -2.85 26.43 2.79
N ASN A 322 -3.65 25.50 2.28
CA ASN A 322 -4.91 25.06 2.89
C ASN A 322 -4.85 23.56 3.17
N ASN A 323 -4.61 23.18 4.43
CA ASN A 323 -4.43 21.80 4.89
C ASN A 323 -3.39 21.01 4.06
N TRP A 324 -2.37 21.70 3.52
CA TRP A 324 -1.38 21.10 2.63
C TRP A 324 -0.46 20.16 3.40
N ALA A 325 -0.31 18.93 2.91
CA ALA A 325 0.28 17.82 3.66
C ALA A 325 1.76 17.61 3.32
N PHE A 326 2.61 18.60 3.64
CA PHE A 326 4.06 18.55 3.44
C PHE A 326 4.65 17.27 4.07
N MET A 327 5.30 16.44 3.25
CA MET A 327 5.79 15.12 3.65
C MET A 327 7.31 15.14 3.86
N THR A 328 7.78 14.34 4.82
CA THR A 328 9.20 14.01 4.99
C THR A 328 9.40 12.51 5.17
N THR A 329 10.41 11.99 4.47
CA THR A 329 10.95 10.64 4.64
C THR A 329 12.16 10.63 5.59
N HIS A 330 12.75 11.78 5.92
CA HIS A 330 14.11 11.87 6.48
C HIS A 330 14.26 11.20 7.86
N SER A 331 13.18 11.14 8.65
CA SER A 331 13.14 10.46 9.95
C SER A 331 12.75 8.97 9.89
N TRP A 332 12.86 8.31 8.73
CA TRP A 332 12.50 6.89 8.59
C TRP A 332 13.21 6.01 9.62
N GLY A 333 12.44 5.26 10.41
CA GLY A 333 12.91 4.38 11.49
C GLY A 333 13.16 5.05 12.85
N GLU A 334 13.07 6.38 12.97
CA GLU A 334 13.18 7.09 14.25
C GLU A 334 11.97 6.82 15.16
N THR A 335 12.10 7.22 16.45
CA THR A 335 10.97 7.17 17.39
C THR A 335 9.96 8.29 17.10
N ALA A 336 8.67 7.94 17.05
CA ALA A 336 7.59 8.92 16.95
C ALA A 336 7.45 9.77 18.22
N LYS A 337 7.73 9.17 19.39
CA LYS A 337 7.53 9.73 20.73
C LYS A 337 8.54 10.83 21.06
N GLY A 338 8.02 11.97 21.54
CA GLY A 338 8.76 13.12 22.06
C GLY A 338 8.20 14.45 21.53
N THR A 339 8.99 15.51 21.65
CA THR A 339 8.63 16.85 21.18
C THR A 339 9.00 17.02 19.70
N TRP A 340 8.02 17.28 18.85
CA TRP A 340 8.21 17.75 17.48
C TRP A 340 8.23 19.27 17.45
N ILE A 341 9.05 19.85 16.58
CA ILE A 341 9.18 21.31 16.44
C ILE A 341 8.90 21.68 14.99
N LEU A 342 7.91 22.53 14.77
CA LEU A 342 7.65 23.17 13.47
C LEU A 342 8.18 24.61 13.54
N GLU A 343 9.11 24.93 12.65
CA GLU A 343 9.70 26.25 12.48
C GLU A 343 9.23 26.82 11.14
N ILE A 344 8.68 28.04 11.17
CA ILE A 344 8.24 28.74 9.96
C ILE A 344 8.91 30.11 9.91
N GLU A 345 9.75 30.30 8.90
CA GLU A 345 10.45 31.55 8.63
C GLU A 345 9.72 32.30 7.49
N ASN A 346 9.75 33.63 7.53
CA ASN A 346 8.99 34.50 6.64
C ASN A 346 9.84 35.71 6.23
N GLY A 347 9.95 35.95 4.92
CA GLY A 347 10.49 37.18 4.35
C GLY A 347 9.53 38.37 4.49
N ALA A 348 9.49 39.22 3.47
CA ALA A 348 8.71 40.47 3.47
C ALA A 348 7.22 40.26 3.14
N SER A 349 6.55 39.31 3.81
CA SER A 349 5.12 39.02 3.59
C SER A 349 4.28 39.11 4.88
N SER A 350 3.01 39.52 4.76
CA SER A 350 2.06 39.45 5.87
C SER A 350 1.48 38.04 5.93
N SER A 351 1.80 37.30 7.00
CA SER A 351 1.56 35.86 7.07
C SER A 351 1.13 35.38 8.46
N GLN A 352 0.34 34.31 8.50
CA GLN A 352 -0.24 33.75 9.73
C GLN A 352 -0.44 32.24 9.60
N LEU A 353 0.10 31.48 10.54
CA LEU A 353 -0.20 30.06 10.72
C LEU A 353 -1.60 29.93 11.33
N LYS A 354 -2.55 29.38 10.58
CA LYS A 354 -3.93 29.19 11.04
C LYS A 354 -4.08 27.92 11.87
N GLN A 355 -3.58 26.80 11.35
CA GLN A 355 -3.65 25.49 11.99
C GLN A 355 -2.52 24.59 11.48
N TRP A 356 -2.04 23.68 12.32
CA TRP A 356 -1.29 22.52 11.83
C TRP A 356 -1.61 21.23 12.59
N SER A 357 -1.33 20.10 11.94
CA SER A 357 -1.38 18.77 12.55
C SER A 357 -0.26 17.89 12.01
N LEU A 358 0.25 17.01 12.86
CA LEU A 358 1.29 16.04 12.56
C LEU A 358 0.63 14.67 12.34
N VAL A 359 0.85 14.08 11.16
CA VAL A 359 0.39 12.73 10.83
C VAL A 359 1.63 11.85 10.70
N MET A 360 1.87 11.03 11.72
CA MET A 360 2.96 10.07 11.73
C MET A 360 2.44 8.72 11.24
N ARG A 361 3.20 8.08 10.34
CA ARG A 361 2.94 6.73 9.86
C ARG A 361 4.09 5.83 10.23
N GLY A 362 3.80 4.55 10.45
CA GLY A 362 4.84 3.57 10.71
C GLY A 362 4.33 2.36 11.47
N THR A 363 5.18 1.80 12.32
CA THR A 363 4.99 0.46 12.91
C THR A 363 5.14 0.45 14.43
N LEU A 364 4.34 -0.37 15.12
CA LEU A 364 4.46 -0.60 16.57
C LEU A 364 5.69 -1.46 16.93
N THR A 365 6.08 -2.38 16.04
CA THR A 365 7.23 -3.27 16.23
C THR A 365 8.29 -3.02 15.17
N HIS A 366 9.57 -3.17 15.53
CA HIS A 366 10.67 -2.80 14.64
C HIS A 366 10.61 -3.60 13.31
N PRO A 367 10.59 -2.93 12.14
CA PRO A 367 10.33 -3.59 10.85
C PRO A 367 11.42 -4.60 10.47
N GLN A 368 12.65 -4.39 10.94
CA GLN A 368 13.76 -5.33 10.77
C GLN A 368 14.10 -6.02 12.10
N LYS A 369 13.28 -6.99 12.52
CA LYS A 369 13.74 -7.95 13.53
C LYS A 369 14.84 -8.82 12.91
N LYS A 370 16.08 -8.68 13.40
CA LYS A 370 17.03 -9.78 13.25
C LYS A 370 16.47 -10.98 14.02
N ASN A 371 16.50 -12.15 13.39
CA ASN A 371 16.50 -13.39 14.14
C ASN A 371 17.87 -13.52 14.80
N ASP A 372 18.02 -13.05 16.04
CA ASP A 372 19.15 -13.41 16.90
C ASP A 372 18.96 -14.86 17.39
N SER A 373 18.93 -15.78 16.42
CA SER A 373 18.90 -17.25 16.58
C SER A 373 20.29 -17.85 16.32
N THR A 374 21.34 -17.07 16.61
CA THR A 374 22.71 -17.52 16.86
C THR A 374 23.20 -16.81 18.13
N PRO A 375 23.76 -17.52 19.12
CA PRO A 375 24.11 -16.91 20.41
C PRO A 375 25.33 -15.99 20.26
N SER A 376 25.07 -14.69 20.19
CA SER A 376 26.10 -13.67 20.40
C SER A 376 26.54 -13.71 21.86
N TYR A 377 27.79 -14.12 22.10
CA TYR A 377 28.34 -14.29 23.44
C TYR A 377 28.70 -12.93 24.06
N MET A 378 27.66 -12.17 24.43
CA MET A 378 27.74 -10.91 25.18
C MET A 378 27.47 -11.18 26.68
N PRO A 379 28.19 -10.53 27.62
CA PRO A 379 28.16 -10.92 29.03
C PRO A 379 26.78 -10.76 29.70
N ILE A 380 26.50 -11.64 30.68
CA ILE A 380 25.25 -11.63 31.43
C ILE A 380 25.12 -10.35 32.26
N GLN A 381 24.10 -9.54 31.94
CA GLN A 381 23.49 -8.63 32.90
C GLN A 381 21.96 -8.77 32.83
N GLN A 382 21.39 -9.54 33.76
CA GLN A 382 19.95 -9.50 34.09
C GLN A 382 19.69 -9.15 35.57
N PRO A 383 19.93 -7.90 36.04
CA PRO A 383 19.74 -7.52 37.44
C PRO A 383 18.31 -7.04 37.78
N PHE A 384 17.50 -6.71 36.75
CA PHE A 384 16.46 -5.70 36.94
C PHE A 384 15.04 -6.19 37.22
N LYS A 385 14.61 -7.40 36.78
CA LYS A 385 13.19 -7.81 36.85
C LYS A 385 12.85 -8.89 37.90
N CYS A 386 13.76 -9.82 38.16
CA CYS A 386 13.59 -10.86 39.17
C CYS A 386 14.11 -10.38 40.54
N ALA A 387 13.49 -10.83 41.63
CA ALA A 387 13.89 -10.55 43.02
C ALA A 387 14.63 -11.75 43.67
N GLY A 388 14.31 -12.98 43.27
CA GLY A 388 15.01 -14.20 43.73
C GLY A 388 14.99 -15.30 42.65
N ILE A 389 16.10 -16.02 42.49
CA ILE A 389 16.33 -16.99 41.40
C ILE A 389 16.80 -18.33 42.00
N THR A 390 16.36 -19.47 41.44
CA THR A 390 16.85 -20.81 41.81
C THR A 390 18.22 -21.12 41.21
N ASN A 391 18.88 -22.17 41.72
CA ASN A 391 20.14 -22.69 41.13
C ASN A 391 20.04 -23.06 39.64
N ASN A 392 18.81 -23.28 39.11
CA ASN A 392 18.57 -23.62 37.71
C ASN A 392 18.19 -22.39 36.85
N GLY A 393 18.35 -21.16 37.37
CA GLY A 393 18.06 -19.92 36.63
C GLY A 393 16.58 -19.50 36.60
N VAL A 394 15.66 -20.36 37.06
CA VAL A 394 14.22 -20.07 37.16
C VAL A 394 13.97 -19.00 38.23
N CYS A 395 13.25 -17.94 37.87
CA CYS A 395 12.86 -16.87 38.80
C CYS A 395 11.73 -17.34 39.73
N ILE A 396 11.88 -17.17 41.04
CA ILE A 396 10.85 -17.53 42.04
C ILE A 396 9.95 -16.37 42.43
N GLU A 397 10.51 -15.16 42.54
CA GLU A 397 9.82 -13.94 42.98
C GLU A 397 10.12 -12.79 42.03
N CYS A 398 9.07 -12.09 41.56
CA CYS A 398 9.18 -10.93 40.69
C CYS A 398 9.17 -9.63 41.49
N LYS A 399 9.89 -8.59 41.03
CA LYS A 399 9.83 -7.27 41.67
C LYS A 399 8.42 -6.67 41.53
N PRO A 400 7.96 -5.81 42.47
CA PRO A 400 6.66 -5.14 42.38
C PRO A 400 6.44 -4.47 41.01
N GLY A 401 5.24 -4.64 40.45
CA GLY A 401 4.91 -4.21 39.08
C GLY A 401 5.17 -5.25 37.99
N PHE A 402 5.62 -6.46 38.34
CA PHE A 402 5.77 -7.59 37.41
C PHE A 402 5.10 -8.85 37.95
N TYR A 403 4.61 -9.70 37.04
CA TYR A 403 3.96 -10.98 37.32
C TYR A 403 4.82 -12.16 36.86
N ARG A 404 4.83 -13.26 37.62
CA ARG A 404 5.53 -14.49 37.23
C ARG A 404 4.73 -15.24 36.16
N TYR A 405 5.38 -15.56 35.04
CA TYR A 405 4.82 -16.36 33.95
C TYR A 405 5.89 -17.31 33.40
N GLY A 406 5.60 -18.61 33.42
CA GLY A 406 6.62 -19.64 33.17
C GLY A 406 7.78 -19.50 34.15
N GLU A 407 9.01 -19.43 33.63
CA GLU A 407 10.25 -19.36 34.41
C GLU A 407 10.72 -17.92 34.72
N GLY A 408 9.97 -16.90 34.29
CA GLY A 408 10.40 -15.49 34.33
C GLY A 408 9.30 -14.50 34.73
N CYS A 409 9.62 -13.20 34.62
CA CYS A 409 8.76 -12.09 35.00
C CYS A 409 8.33 -11.24 33.79
N VAL A 410 7.02 -11.05 33.64
CA VAL A 410 6.39 -10.22 32.60
C VAL A 410 5.69 -9.00 33.23
N PRO A 411 5.65 -7.83 32.57
CA PRO A 411 4.97 -6.65 33.13
C PRO A 411 3.44 -6.81 33.13
N ASN A 412 2.90 -7.53 32.15
CA ASN A 412 1.49 -7.89 32.03
C ASN A 412 1.39 -9.38 31.67
N CYS A 413 0.32 -10.04 32.11
CA CYS A 413 0.05 -11.43 31.71
C CYS A 413 -0.43 -11.53 30.25
N PRO A 414 -0.09 -12.61 29.53
CA PRO A 414 -0.51 -12.82 28.14
C PRO A 414 -1.98 -13.28 28.03
N ASP A 415 -2.52 -13.30 26.81
CA ASP A 415 -3.84 -13.83 26.48
C ASP A 415 -4.12 -15.18 27.19
N HIS A 416 -5.36 -15.32 27.69
CA HIS A 416 -5.86 -16.39 28.56
C HIS A 416 -5.26 -16.44 29.98
N TYR A 417 -4.54 -15.41 30.44
CA TYR A 417 -4.08 -15.27 31.83
C TYR A 417 -4.43 -13.88 32.40
N TYR A 418 -4.64 -13.81 33.72
CA TYR A 418 -4.77 -12.57 34.50
C TYR A 418 -3.73 -12.49 35.61
N GLY A 419 -3.43 -11.28 36.05
CA GLY A 419 -2.50 -11.02 37.15
C GLY A 419 -3.17 -11.10 38.52
N GLU A 420 -2.62 -11.91 39.41
CA GLU A 420 -3.08 -12.07 40.80
C GLU A 420 -1.93 -11.80 41.79
N MET A 421 -2.24 -11.33 42.99
CA MET A 421 -1.28 -11.11 44.08
C MET A 421 -1.35 -12.26 45.09
N GLU A 422 -0.35 -13.12 45.10
CA GLU A 422 -0.28 -14.31 45.94
C GLU A 422 0.61 -14.06 47.17
N THR A 423 0.12 -14.41 48.36
CA THR A 423 0.82 -14.24 49.65
C THR A 423 1.59 -15.50 50.03
N VAL A 424 2.88 -15.39 50.33
CA VAL A 424 3.71 -16.52 50.78
C VAL A 424 4.17 -16.30 52.23
N LEU A 425 4.04 -17.35 53.04
CA LEU A 425 4.52 -17.41 54.43
C LEU A 425 6.03 -17.74 54.44
N VAL A 426 6.84 -16.86 55.02
CA VAL A 426 8.29 -17.09 55.19
C VAL A 426 8.54 -18.00 56.40
N GLY A 427 8.78 -19.29 56.15
CA GLY A 427 9.14 -20.26 57.18
C GLY A 427 10.63 -20.22 57.52
N ASN A 428 10.96 -19.75 58.73
CA ASN A 428 12.35 -19.76 59.23
C ASN A 428 12.82 -21.19 59.57
N GLY A 429 13.56 -21.82 58.66
CA GLY A 429 14.38 -22.99 58.97
C GLY A 429 15.60 -22.56 59.78
N GLY A 430 15.55 -22.74 61.09
CA GLY A 430 16.58 -22.22 62.00
C GLY A 430 17.70 -23.19 62.34
N ASN A 431 18.80 -22.65 62.88
CA ASN A 431 19.37 -23.27 64.07
C ASN A 431 20.06 -22.28 65.02
N THR A 432 19.92 -22.56 66.32
CA THR A 432 20.70 -22.06 67.47
C THR A 432 20.89 -20.54 67.71
N SER A 433 20.22 -20.10 68.79
CA SER A 433 20.72 -19.22 69.88
C SER A 433 20.28 -17.75 69.99
N SER A 434 19.44 -17.51 71.03
CA SER A 434 19.31 -16.30 71.88
C SER A 434 19.24 -14.90 71.26
N SER A 435 18.02 -14.36 71.16
CA SER A 435 17.56 -13.27 72.06
C SER A 435 16.06 -12.99 71.86
N ARG A 436 15.44 -12.22 72.78
CA ARG A 436 14.00 -11.89 72.75
C ARG A 436 13.74 -10.59 71.99
N SER A 437 12.92 -10.64 70.95
CA SER A 437 12.09 -9.50 70.51
C SER A 437 10.85 -10.01 69.75
N SER A 438 9.82 -9.16 69.65
CA SER A 438 8.51 -9.50 69.09
C SER A 438 8.55 -9.71 67.58
N SER A 439 8.33 -10.94 67.12
CA SER A 439 8.35 -11.31 65.70
C SER A 439 7.03 -10.94 64.99
N SER A 440 7.04 -9.84 64.24
CA SER A 440 6.04 -9.60 63.18
C SER A 440 6.27 -10.59 62.04
N SER A 441 5.28 -11.43 61.74
CA SER A 441 5.33 -12.33 60.58
C SER A 441 5.31 -11.51 59.28
N SER A 442 6.44 -11.44 58.58
CA SER A 442 6.54 -10.71 57.31
C SER A 442 5.95 -11.56 56.17
N TYR A 443 4.83 -11.11 55.62
CA TYR A 443 4.17 -11.72 54.45
C TYR A 443 4.66 -11.04 53.17
N ASN A 444 5.40 -11.77 52.32
CA ASN A 444 5.67 -11.30 50.97
C ASN A 444 4.43 -11.50 50.08
N ARG A 445 4.15 -10.51 49.23
CA ARG A 445 3.11 -10.55 48.19
C ARG A 445 3.77 -10.44 46.83
N HIS A 446 3.60 -11.44 45.97
CA HIS A 446 4.18 -11.46 44.63
C HIS A 446 3.12 -11.60 43.54
N GLY A 447 3.33 -10.90 42.41
CA GLY A 447 2.47 -11.01 41.24
C GLY A 447 2.68 -12.34 40.51
N VAL A 448 1.59 -13.02 40.16
CA VAL A 448 1.60 -14.27 39.38
C VAL A 448 0.53 -14.24 38.29
N CYS A 449 0.80 -14.87 37.14
CA CYS A 449 -0.20 -15.04 36.09
C CYS A 449 -1.00 -16.33 36.30
N LYS A 450 -2.29 -16.21 36.67
CA LYS A 450 -3.23 -17.33 36.77
C LYS A 450 -4.06 -17.42 35.47
N LYS A 451 -4.65 -18.59 35.17
CA LYS A 451 -5.44 -18.78 33.94
C LYS A 451 -6.84 -18.16 34.04
N CYS A 452 -7.29 -17.55 32.94
CA CYS A 452 -8.68 -17.16 32.74
C CYS A 452 -9.60 -18.38 32.64
N ASN A 453 -10.92 -18.15 32.74
CA ASN A 453 -11.90 -19.10 32.25
C ASN A 453 -11.67 -19.40 30.75
N ALA A 454 -11.90 -20.64 30.30
CA ALA A 454 -11.72 -21.03 28.90
C ALA A 454 -12.59 -20.23 27.91
N ALA A 455 -13.74 -19.70 28.37
CA ALA A 455 -14.60 -18.81 27.59
C ALA A 455 -14.03 -17.39 27.40
N CYS A 456 -13.02 -16.98 28.18
CA CYS A 456 -12.37 -15.66 28.06
C CYS A 456 -11.05 -15.73 27.27
N LYS A 457 -10.87 -14.76 26.37
CA LYS A 457 -9.57 -14.42 25.78
C LYS A 457 -8.75 -13.53 26.72
N THR A 458 -9.38 -12.53 27.32
CA THR A 458 -8.79 -11.66 28.36
C THR A 458 -9.77 -11.53 29.52
N CYS A 459 -9.27 -11.45 30.75
CA CYS A 459 -10.10 -11.46 31.95
C CYS A 459 -9.47 -10.69 33.13
N LYS A 460 -10.29 -10.39 34.15
CA LYS A 460 -9.85 -9.86 35.46
C LYS A 460 -9.73 -10.93 36.56
N GLY A 461 -10.11 -12.17 36.27
CA GLY A 461 -10.34 -13.23 37.25
C GLY A 461 -10.74 -14.57 36.60
N PRO A 462 -10.94 -15.62 37.39
CA PRO A 462 -11.10 -16.99 36.88
C PRO A 462 -12.52 -17.34 36.41
N TYR A 463 -13.51 -16.47 36.64
CA TYR A 463 -14.93 -16.77 36.38
C TYR A 463 -15.39 -16.30 34.99
N VAL A 464 -16.49 -16.87 34.47
CA VAL A 464 -17.05 -16.48 33.15
C VAL A 464 -17.63 -15.06 33.13
N THR A 465 -17.92 -14.50 34.31
CA THR A 465 -18.28 -13.09 34.57
C THR A 465 -17.08 -12.14 34.57
N ASP A 466 -15.85 -12.67 34.49
CA ASP A 466 -14.62 -11.88 34.54
C ASP A 466 -14.00 -11.63 33.17
N CYS A 467 -14.61 -12.12 32.08
CA CYS A 467 -14.14 -11.90 30.73
C CYS A 467 -14.27 -10.42 30.31
N TYR A 468 -13.19 -9.83 29.81
CA TYR A 468 -13.23 -8.58 29.05
C TYR A 468 -13.42 -8.83 27.54
N GLN A 469 -12.90 -9.95 27.04
CA GLN A 469 -13.10 -10.42 25.67
C GLN A 469 -13.32 -11.93 25.69
N CYS A 470 -14.18 -12.43 24.81
CA CYS A 470 -14.46 -13.87 24.71
C CYS A 470 -13.42 -14.60 23.83
N SER A 471 -13.20 -15.88 24.14
CA SER A 471 -12.44 -16.80 23.30
C SER A 471 -13.14 -17.07 21.95
N ASN A 472 -12.38 -17.47 20.94
CA ASN A 472 -12.95 -17.91 19.66
C ASN A 472 -13.99 -19.03 19.88
N GLY A 473 -15.17 -18.89 19.27
CA GLY A 473 -16.32 -19.79 19.48
C GLY A 473 -17.30 -19.35 20.59
N TYR A 474 -17.05 -18.23 21.27
CA TYR A 474 -17.93 -17.64 22.28
C TYR A 474 -18.40 -16.22 21.86
N GLU A 475 -19.47 -15.73 22.48
CA GLU A 475 -20.05 -14.40 22.31
C GLU A 475 -20.48 -13.80 23.65
N VAL A 476 -20.49 -12.46 23.75
CA VAL A 476 -20.96 -11.77 24.96
C VAL A 476 -22.48 -11.76 24.97
N ARG A 477 -23.07 -12.29 26.04
CA ARG A 477 -24.50 -12.18 26.37
C ARG A 477 -24.62 -11.82 27.84
N ASP A 478 -25.42 -10.81 28.17
CA ASP A 478 -25.69 -10.40 29.56
C ASP A 478 -24.43 -10.20 30.44
N GLY A 479 -23.35 -9.72 29.81
CA GLY A 479 -22.04 -9.49 30.46
C GLY A 479 -21.16 -10.73 30.62
N GLN A 480 -21.52 -11.88 30.05
CA GLN A 480 -20.82 -13.17 30.18
C GLN A 480 -20.50 -13.77 28.81
N CYS A 481 -19.45 -14.60 28.72
CA CYS A 481 -19.06 -15.27 27.47
C CYS A 481 -19.77 -16.62 27.31
N HIS A 482 -20.82 -16.66 26.50
CA HIS A 482 -21.57 -17.87 26.16
C HIS A 482 -21.06 -18.52 24.86
N LYS A 483 -21.13 -19.84 24.76
CA LYS A 483 -20.71 -20.55 23.54
C LYS A 483 -21.70 -20.27 22.41
N LYS A 484 -21.22 -19.88 21.23
CA LYS A 484 -22.07 -19.50 20.09
C LYS A 484 -23.01 -20.66 19.67
N PRO A 485 -24.32 -20.42 19.47
CA PRO A 485 -25.22 -21.42 18.90
C PRO A 485 -24.89 -21.65 17.42
N LEU A 486 -24.96 -22.91 16.97
CA LEU A 486 -24.45 -23.36 15.67
C LEU A 486 -25.15 -22.74 14.45
N MET A 487 -26.35 -22.17 14.61
CA MET A 487 -27.18 -21.67 13.51
C MET A 487 -26.80 -20.28 12.97
N ASN A 488 -25.98 -19.49 13.68
CA ASN A 488 -25.57 -18.15 13.22
C ASN A 488 -24.40 -18.16 12.22
N PHE A 489 -24.27 -19.22 11.43
CA PHE A 489 -23.27 -19.37 10.35
C PHE A 489 -23.84 -19.09 8.95
N LEU A 490 -25.15 -18.85 8.83
CA LEU A 490 -25.79 -18.45 7.57
C LEU A 490 -25.88 -16.92 7.50
N ASP A 491 -24.96 -16.33 6.75
CA ASP A 491 -24.95 -14.91 6.43
C ASP A 491 -26.22 -14.53 5.62
N PRO A 492 -26.94 -13.44 5.95
CA PRO A 492 -28.09 -12.99 5.16
C PRO A 492 -27.74 -12.71 3.69
N ASP A 493 -26.51 -12.28 3.37
CA ASP A 493 -26.09 -12.05 1.98
C ASP A 493 -25.87 -13.36 1.21
N MET A 494 -25.45 -14.44 1.89
CA MET A 494 -25.42 -15.79 1.31
C MET A 494 -26.84 -16.32 1.04
N LEU A 495 -27.79 -16.08 1.96
CA LEU A 495 -29.20 -16.41 1.74
C LEU A 495 -29.80 -15.65 0.56
N SER A 496 -29.50 -14.36 0.43
CA SER A 496 -29.85 -13.54 -0.74
C SER A 496 -29.28 -14.13 -2.04
N PHE A 497 -27.99 -14.49 -2.05
CA PHE A 497 -27.34 -15.11 -3.21
C PHE A 497 -28.01 -16.42 -3.64
N PHE A 498 -28.31 -17.33 -2.70
CA PHE A 498 -29.00 -18.58 -3.03
C PHE A 498 -30.42 -18.36 -3.59
N VAL A 499 -31.17 -17.38 -3.08
CA VAL A 499 -32.48 -17.00 -3.64
C VAL A 499 -32.35 -16.52 -5.08
N TRP A 500 -31.38 -15.64 -5.39
CA TRP A 500 -31.13 -15.19 -6.76
C TRP A 500 -30.70 -16.32 -7.70
N VAL A 501 -29.87 -17.27 -7.25
CA VAL A 501 -29.51 -18.46 -8.03
C VAL A 501 -30.73 -19.33 -8.33
N ILE A 502 -31.62 -19.56 -7.36
CA ILE A 502 -32.86 -20.32 -7.56
C ILE A 502 -33.79 -19.63 -8.56
N ILE A 503 -33.94 -18.29 -8.48
CA ILE A 503 -34.73 -17.51 -9.43
C ILE A 503 -34.14 -17.60 -10.85
N LEU A 504 -32.82 -17.53 -11.00
CA LEU A 504 -32.14 -17.67 -12.28
C LEU A 504 -32.33 -19.07 -12.88
N CYS A 505 -32.11 -20.13 -12.09
CA CYS A 505 -32.27 -21.51 -12.54
C CYS A 505 -33.72 -21.85 -12.92
N THR A 506 -34.69 -21.44 -12.12
CA THR A 506 -36.12 -21.64 -12.45
C THR A 506 -36.55 -20.86 -13.69
N SER A 507 -36.07 -19.63 -13.87
CA SER A 507 -36.30 -18.83 -15.09
C SER A 507 -35.71 -19.49 -16.34
N LEU A 508 -34.50 -20.05 -16.24
CA LEU A 508 -33.85 -20.78 -17.35
C LEU A 508 -34.59 -22.08 -17.69
N ILE A 509 -35.07 -22.83 -16.69
CA ILE A 509 -35.86 -24.05 -16.90
C ILE A 509 -37.21 -23.71 -17.57
N LEU A 510 -37.89 -22.65 -17.13
CA LEU A 510 -39.12 -22.18 -17.76
C LEU A 510 -38.90 -21.71 -19.21
N LEU A 511 -37.82 -20.97 -19.47
CA LEU A 511 -37.44 -20.55 -20.83
C LEU A 511 -37.20 -21.78 -21.73
N PHE A 512 -36.47 -22.79 -21.24
CA PHE A 512 -36.19 -24.01 -21.99
C PHE A 512 -37.47 -24.82 -22.23
N GLY A 513 -38.38 -24.87 -21.26
CA GLY A 513 -39.70 -25.49 -21.40
C GLY A 513 -40.57 -24.78 -22.45
N VAL A 514 -40.61 -23.45 -22.46
CA VAL A 514 -41.33 -22.67 -23.48
C VAL A 514 -40.74 -22.88 -24.87
N VAL A 515 -39.41 -22.84 -25.01
CA VAL A 515 -38.72 -23.12 -26.29
C VAL A 515 -39.01 -24.55 -26.76
N PHE A 516 -38.97 -25.55 -25.87
CA PHE A 516 -39.31 -26.93 -26.20
C PHE A 516 -40.78 -27.07 -26.64
N ILE A 517 -41.73 -26.43 -25.95
CA ILE A 517 -43.16 -26.42 -26.34
C ILE A 517 -43.36 -25.75 -27.70
N VAL A 518 -42.67 -24.65 -28.00
CA VAL A 518 -42.73 -23.98 -29.32
C VAL A 518 -42.14 -24.87 -30.42
N LEU A 519 -41.05 -25.59 -30.15
CA LEU A 519 -40.47 -26.54 -31.11
C LEU A 519 -41.37 -27.77 -31.33
N GLN A 520 -41.99 -28.31 -30.27
CA GLN A 520 -43.00 -29.38 -30.38
C GLN A 520 -44.24 -28.92 -31.16
N ALA A 521 -44.73 -27.70 -30.90
CA ALA A 521 -45.84 -27.10 -31.65
C ALA A 521 -45.49 -26.79 -33.13
N ARG A 522 -44.19 -26.61 -33.45
CA ARG A 522 -43.71 -26.54 -34.84
C ARG A 522 -43.73 -27.92 -35.51
N ASP A 523 -43.24 -28.95 -34.83
CA ASP A 523 -43.14 -30.31 -35.37
C ASP A 523 -44.54 -30.94 -35.59
N HIS A 524 -45.43 -30.76 -34.61
CA HIS A 524 -46.87 -31.10 -34.72
C HIS A 524 -47.68 -30.14 -35.62
N ARG A 525 -47.02 -29.22 -36.35
CA ARG A 525 -47.62 -28.29 -37.34
C ARG A 525 -48.73 -27.36 -36.83
N ILE A 526 -48.75 -27.07 -35.53
CA ILE A 526 -49.70 -26.15 -34.90
C ILE A 526 -49.34 -24.68 -35.20
N LEU A 527 -48.04 -24.38 -35.37
CA LEU A 527 -47.53 -23.04 -35.70
C LEU A 527 -46.99 -22.95 -37.13
N CYS A 528 -47.81 -22.45 -38.06
CA CYS A 528 -47.40 -22.19 -39.46
C CYS A 528 -46.90 -20.75 -39.63
N TRP A 529 -45.60 -20.57 -39.89
CA TRP A 529 -44.99 -19.27 -40.22
C TRP A 529 -44.60 -19.22 -41.70
N LYS A 530 -44.89 -18.09 -42.37
CA LYS A 530 -44.69 -17.93 -43.82
C LYS A 530 -43.28 -17.47 -44.14
N GLU A 531 -42.43 -18.40 -44.59
CA GLU A 531 -41.03 -18.12 -44.92
C GLU A 531 -40.90 -17.09 -46.06
N LYS A 532 -40.24 -15.97 -45.77
CA LYS A 532 -39.81 -14.98 -46.78
C LYS A 532 -38.35 -15.26 -47.15
N ARG A 533 -38.10 -15.68 -48.39
CA ARG A 533 -36.76 -15.60 -48.98
C ARG A 533 -36.41 -14.14 -49.23
N HIS A 534 -35.25 -13.69 -48.76
CA HIS A 534 -34.54 -12.56 -49.35
C HIS A 534 -33.08 -12.93 -49.55
N TYR A 535 -32.66 -12.81 -50.80
CA TYR A 535 -31.28 -12.78 -51.24
C TYR A 535 -30.94 -11.29 -51.45
N ASP A 536 -29.77 -10.85 -50.98
CA ASP A 536 -29.27 -9.47 -51.14
C ASP A 536 -27.84 -9.55 -51.66
N ASP A 537 -27.60 -8.91 -52.80
CA ASP A 537 -26.44 -9.13 -53.69
C ASP A 537 -25.35 -8.06 -53.46
N SER A 538 -25.24 -7.52 -52.22
CA SER A 538 -24.63 -6.21 -51.99
C SER A 538 -23.64 -6.07 -50.80
N LYS A 539 -22.62 -6.94 -50.68
CA LYS A 539 -21.29 -6.59 -50.09
C LYS A 539 -20.22 -7.68 -50.25
N GLY A 540 -18.98 -7.26 -50.43
CA GLY A 540 -17.77 -8.03 -50.07
C GLY A 540 -17.14 -8.88 -51.17
N LYS A 541 -16.25 -8.28 -51.97
CA LYS A 541 -15.32 -9.04 -52.81
C LYS A 541 -14.40 -9.91 -51.95
N TYR A 542 -14.12 -11.13 -52.37
CA TYR A 542 -12.91 -11.85 -51.98
C TYR A 542 -11.97 -11.95 -53.18
N ASN A 543 -10.67 -11.74 -52.98
CA ASN A 543 -9.70 -11.78 -54.08
C ASN A 543 -9.40 -13.22 -54.48
N GLY A 544 -9.31 -13.48 -55.78
CA GLY A 544 -9.15 -14.82 -56.32
C GLY A 544 -7.74 -15.39 -56.13
N ILE A 545 -7.68 -16.70 -55.90
CA ILE A 545 -6.53 -17.53 -56.28
C ILE A 545 -7.05 -18.50 -57.34
N THR A 546 -6.62 -18.32 -58.58
CA THR A 546 -6.91 -19.24 -59.68
C THR A 546 -5.99 -20.45 -59.59
N VAL A 547 -6.58 -21.64 -59.46
CA VAL A 547 -5.91 -22.91 -59.79
C VAL A 547 -6.77 -23.62 -60.82
N ASN A 548 -6.21 -23.85 -62.02
CA ASN A 548 -6.92 -24.56 -63.08
C ASN A 548 -7.04 -26.05 -62.72
N LEU A 549 -8.21 -26.64 -62.99
CA LEU A 549 -8.35 -28.07 -63.15
C LEU A 549 -7.90 -28.47 -64.56
N SER A 550 -6.97 -29.40 -64.66
CA SER A 550 -6.63 -30.15 -65.88
C SER A 550 -6.74 -31.64 -65.58
N ALA A 551 -7.26 -32.42 -66.53
CA ALA A 551 -7.81 -33.75 -66.26
C ALA A 551 -6.83 -34.93 -66.49
N GLY A 552 -7.21 -36.09 -65.97
CA GLY A 552 -6.62 -37.41 -66.24
C GLY A 552 -5.66 -37.93 -65.15
N GLN A 553 -5.46 -39.24 -64.99
CA GLN A 553 -6.20 -40.40 -65.53
C GLN A 553 -5.75 -41.68 -64.80
N GLU A 554 -6.67 -42.56 -64.38
CA GLU A 554 -6.44 -44.00 -64.01
C GLU A 554 -5.43 -44.31 -62.86
N SER A 555 -5.39 -45.48 -62.20
CA SER A 555 -6.28 -46.65 -62.08
C SER A 555 -5.95 -47.46 -60.80
N SER A 556 -6.98 -48.09 -60.19
CA SER A 556 -6.94 -49.24 -59.25
C SER A 556 -6.05 -49.12 -57.98
N ASP A 557 -6.22 -49.90 -56.89
CA ASP A 557 -6.97 -51.14 -56.66
C ASP A 557 -7.77 -51.17 -55.33
N THR A 558 -8.48 -52.28 -55.14
CA THR A 558 -9.35 -52.75 -54.03
C THR A 558 -8.67 -52.80 -52.64
N GLU A 559 -9.35 -52.85 -51.47
CA GLU A 559 -10.79 -52.73 -51.11
C GLU A 559 -10.94 -52.13 -49.67
N HIS A 560 -11.92 -52.34 -48.75
CA HIS A 560 -13.00 -53.34 -48.51
C HIS A 560 -14.04 -52.78 -47.50
N ILE A 561 -15.21 -53.44 -47.33
CA ILE A 561 -16.18 -53.39 -46.20
C ILE A 561 -16.48 -51.98 -45.59
N GLU A 562 -17.50 -51.25 -46.04
CA GLU A 562 -18.95 -51.38 -45.73
C GLU A 562 -19.43 -50.91 -44.32
N HIS A 563 -20.15 -49.78 -44.29
CA HIS A 563 -21.61 -49.78 -44.03
C HIS A 563 -22.25 -48.39 -44.24
N VAL A 564 -23.20 -48.27 -45.17
CA VAL A 564 -24.02 -47.06 -45.43
C VAL A 564 -25.43 -47.49 -45.87
N LEU A 565 -26.40 -46.56 -45.89
CA LEU A 565 -27.81 -46.71 -46.34
C LEU A 565 -28.67 -47.54 -45.37
N GLN A 566 -29.70 -47.04 -44.69
CA GLN A 566 -30.47 -45.79 -44.79
C GLN A 566 -31.18 -45.59 -46.14
N ASN A 567 -32.36 -46.18 -46.28
CA ASN A 567 -33.24 -45.96 -47.43
C ASN A 567 -34.73 -46.12 -47.05
N ARG A 568 -35.51 -45.03 -47.15
CA ARG A 568 -36.99 -45.05 -47.16
C ARG A 568 -37.58 -43.75 -47.74
N HIS A 569 -37.61 -43.69 -49.07
CA HIS A 569 -38.74 -43.08 -49.78
C HIS A 569 -40.05 -43.86 -49.39
N THR A 570 -41.28 -43.34 -49.50
CA THR A 570 -41.83 -42.13 -50.15
C THR A 570 -43.25 -41.87 -49.59
N THR A 571 -43.70 -40.61 -49.52
CA THR A 571 -45.01 -40.14 -50.05
C THR A 571 -45.20 -38.63 -49.91
N ASN A 572 -45.91 -38.03 -50.86
CA ASN A 572 -46.33 -36.62 -50.82
C ASN A 572 -47.53 -36.43 -49.88
N LEU A 573 -47.68 -35.21 -49.32
CA LEU A 573 -48.84 -34.33 -49.61
C LEU A 573 -48.75 -32.98 -48.88
N ASN A 574 -48.89 -31.89 -49.64
CA ASN A 574 -49.07 -30.52 -49.13
C ASN A 574 -50.56 -30.15 -49.18
N THR A 575 -51.30 -30.36 -48.09
CA THR A 575 -52.68 -29.86 -47.93
C THR A 575 -52.97 -29.50 -46.47
N CYS A 576 -52.93 -28.20 -46.14
CA CYS A 576 -53.58 -27.67 -44.94
C CYS A 576 -54.96 -27.16 -45.33
N ASN A 577 -55.98 -28.01 -45.25
CA ASN A 577 -57.37 -27.57 -45.42
C ASN A 577 -57.84 -26.84 -44.16
N ILE A 578 -58.24 -25.58 -44.32
CA ILE A 578 -58.79 -24.77 -43.23
C ILE A 578 -60.27 -25.14 -43.05
N TYR A 579 -60.56 -25.94 -42.03
CA TYR A 579 -61.94 -26.10 -41.55
C TYR A 579 -62.32 -24.92 -40.66
N HIS A 580 -62.87 -23.87 -41.27
CA HIS A 580 -63.68 -22.90 -40.55
C HIS A 580 -64.94 -23.58 -40.01
N ASN A 581 -65.35 -23.23 -38.79
CA ASN A 581 -66.74 -23.35 -38.38
C ASN A 581 -67.08 -22.27 -37.34
N ASN A 582 -67.61 -21.14 -37.82
CA ASN A 582 -68.23 -20.14 -36.96
C ASN A 582 -69.66 -20.60 -36.64
N TYR A 583 -70.12 -20.39 -35.41
CA TYR A 583 -71.54 -20.57 -35.05
C TYR A 583 -72.09 -19.33 -34.34
N THR A 584 -72.97 -18.61 -35.03
CA THR A 584 -73.90 -17.64 -34.43
C THR A 584 -75.22 -17.63 -35.21
N HIS A 585 -76.26 -18.16 -34.56
CA HIS A 585 -77.71 -17.90 -34.75
C HIS A 585 -78.33 -17.88 -36.16
N GLN A 586 -79.33 -18.76 -36.33
CA GLN A 586 -80.71 -18.29 -36.47
C GLN A 586 -81.70 -19.22 -35.74
N HIS A 587 -82.96 -18.79 -35.58
CA HIS A 587 -83.96 -19.39 -34.69
C HIS A 587 -84.85 -20.44 -35.37
N ALA A 588 -85.20 -21.48 -34.61
CA ALA A 588 -86.60 -21.91 -34.38
C ALA A 588 -86.64 -22.76 -33.08
#